data_AF-A0A6N2EHH0-F1
#
_entry.id   AF-A0A6N2EHH0-F1
#
_cell.length_a   1.000
_cell.length_b   1.000
_cell.length_c   1.000
_cell.angle_alpha   90.00
_cell.angle_beta   90.00
_cell.angle_gamma   90.00
#
_symmetry.space_group_name_H-M   'P 1'
#
loop_
_entity.id
_entity.type
_entity.pdbx_description
1 polymer ?
#
loop_
_entity_poly.entity_id
_entity_poly.type
_entity_poly.pdbx_seq_one_letter_code
_entity_poly.pdbx_strand_id
1 'polypeptide(L)'
;MKQISVQTLASVGVIAMVVPLASAQPVALDTFGPGDSFAPEVHAVRGPDSTAGNPVATGHMFTAAEGGTLAQIRTAFRHDDGDNDYTFQIRSGNANGVNFVLEEWTNVQGGDASDPYITLQGNGFTILDAGQTYWLTVIGQGSATGGWHRNDQSITGFWATSSNQGFQFFLVNGTLLPAARVTLEGAPTCPADLNGDGVVDADDFFLFLQWFADGDPRADINADGVIDADDFFDYLGLFAQGC
;
A
#
# COMPACT_ATOMS: atom_id res chain seq x y z
N MET A 1 -11.32 -55.56 57.09
CA MET A 1 -10.98 -55.43 55.65
C MET A 1 -11.76 -54.23 55.11
N LYS A 2 -11.11 -53.07 54.95
CA LYS A 2 -11.71 -51.87 54.35
C LYS A 2 -11.16 -51.75 52.94
N GLN A 3 -12.03 -51.79 51.93
CA GLN A 3 -11.66 -51.57 50.53
C GLN A 3 -11.18 -50.12 50.34
N ILE A 4 -10.05 -49.97 49.67
CA ILE A 4 -9.53 -48.69 49.17
C ILE A 4 -9.94 -48.63 47.70
N SER A 5 -10.81 -47.67 47.37
CA SER A 5 -11.21 -47.37 46.00
C SER A 5 -10.18 -46.42 45.38
N VAL A 6 -9.57 -46.84 44.26
CA VAL A 6 -8.65 -46.02 43.47
C VAL A 6 -9.49 -45.24 42.46
N GLN A 7 -9.57 -43.92 42.61
CA GLN A 7 -10.17 -43.04 41.61
C GLN A 7 -9.12 -42.65 40.57
N THR A 8 -9.36 -43.04 39.33
CA THR A 8 -8.60 -42.63 38.15
C THR A 8 -8.84 -41.14 37.88
N LEU A 9 -7.81 -40.31 38.02
CA LEU A 9 -7.84 -38.92 37.58
C LEU A 9 -7.78 -38.89 36.04
N ALA A 10 -8.86 -38.46 35.40
CA ALA A 10 -8.85 -38.09 33.99
C ALA A 10 -8.25 -36.69 33.87
N SER A 11 -7.04 -36.61 33.31
CA SER A 11 -6.37 -35.36 32.97
C SER A 11 -7.13 -34.70 31.81
N VAL A 12 -7.85 -33.61 32.08
CA VAL A 12 -8.43 -32.76 31.03
C VAL A 12 -7.30 -31.92 30.46
N GLY A 13 -6.81 -32.30 29.27
CA GLY A 13 -5.89 -31.49 28.50
C GLY A 13 -6.59 -30.22 28.02
N VAL A 14 -6.23 -29.08 28.58
CA VAL A 14 -6.62 -27.78 28.03
C VAL A 14 -5.77 -27.55 26.80
N ILE A 15 -6.33 -27.79 25.62
CA ILE A 15 -5.76 -27.29 24.36
C ILE A 15 -6.00 -25.79 24.38
N ALA A 16 -4.95 -25.02 24.66
CA ALA A 16 -4.96 -23.59 24.39
C ALA A 16 -5.05 -23.41 22.87
N MET A 17 -6.25 -23.11 22.36
CA MET A 17 -6.37 -22.51 21.04
C MET A 17 -5.63 -21.18 21.09
N VAL A 18 -4.44 -21.13 20.49
CA VAL A 18 -3.84 -19.87 20.08
C VAL A 18 -4.73 -19.36 18.96
N VAL A 19 -5.73 -18.54 19.32
CA VAL A 19 -6.38 -17.67 18.34
C VAL A 19 -5.30 -16.66 17.96
N PRO A 20 -4.80 -16.66 16.71
CA PRO A 20 -3.92 -15.59 16.29
C PRO A 20 -4.72 -14.30 16.49
N LEU A 21 -4.25 -13.44 17.40
CA LEU A 21 -4.71 -12.06 17.43
C LEU A 21 -4.45 -11.53 16.02
N ALA A 22 -5.51 -11.25 15.26
CA ALA A 22 -5.37 -10.56 14.00
C ALA A 22 -4.62 -9.26 14.30
N SER A 23 -3.36 -9.20 13.87
CA SER A 23 -2.63 -7.94 13.85
C SER A 23 -3.49 -6.94 13.10
N ALA A 24 -3.69 -5.74 13.67
CA ALA A 24 -4.20 -4.64 12.87
C ALA A 24 -3.28 -4.49 11.65
N GLN A 25 -3.85 -4.41 10.45
CA GLN A 25 -3.08 -4.21 9.22
C GLN A 25 -2.34 -2.86 9.33
N PRO A 26 -1.04 -2.78 8.97
CA PRO A 26 -0.35 -1.50 8.96
C PRO A 26 -1.03 -0.50 8.02
N VAL A 27 -0.94 0.78 8.36
CA VAL A 27 -1.61 1.86 7.63
C VAL A 27 -0.59 2.91 7.25
N ALA A 28 -0.31 3.03 5.96
CA ALA A 28 0.63 4.04 5.44
C ALA A 28 0.03 5.45 5.48
N LEU A 29 -1.29 5.56 5.33
CA LEU A 29 -2.02 6.83 5.34
C LEU A 29 -3.46 6.58 5.81
N ASP A 30 -3.98 7.44 6.67
CA ASP A 30 -5.41 7.57 6.90
C ASP A 30 -5.78 9.03 7.10
N THR A 31 -6.55 9.58 6.16
CA THR A 31 -7.06 10.94 6.23
C THR A 31 -8.58 10.96 6.37
N PHE A 32 -9.24 9.81 6.51
CA PHE A 32 -10.67 9.82 6.83
C PHE A 32 -10.93 10.32 8.25
N GLY A 33 -12.11 10.88 8.46
CA GLY A 33 -12.64 11.10 9.80
C GLY A 33 -13.21 9.84 10.43
N PRO A 34 -13.71 9.93 11.69
CA PRO A 34 -14.34 8.81 12.37
C PRO A 34 -15.43 8.14 11.53
N GLY A 35 -15.37 6.82 11.40
CA GLY A 35 -16.33 6.06 10.58
C GLY A 35 -16.16 6.25 9.08
N ASP A 36 -14.95 6.53 8.62
CA ASP A 36 -14.59 6.82 7.23
C ASP A 36 -15.24 8.12 6.70
N SER A 37 -15.49 9.11 7.56
CA SER A 37 -16.14 10.37 7.19
C SER A 37 -15.26 11.28 6.34
N PHE A 38 -15.91 12.14 5.55
CA PHE A 38 -15.27 13.06 4.61
C PHE A 38 -16.11 14.34 4.42
N ALA A 39 -15.49 15.38 3.88
CA ALA A 39 -16.13 16.64 3.56
C ALA A 39 -16.81 16.59 2.17
N PRO A 40 -17.95 17.29 1.97
CA PRO A 40 -18.72 17.23 0.74
C PRO A 40 -18.02 17.90 -0.45
N GLU A 41 -17.04 18.78 -0.21
CA GLU A 41 -16.31 19.46 -1.28
C GLU A 41 -15.42 18.51 -2.06
N VAL A 42 -15.44 18.67 -3.38
CA VAL A 42 -14.73 17.80 -4.31
C VAL A 42 -13.56 18.56 -4.97
N HIS A 43 -12.41 17.89 -5.12
CA HIS A 43 -11.34 18.33 -6.02
C HIS A 43 -11.49 17.63 -7.38
N ALA A 44 -11.80 18.43 -8.39
CA ALA A 44 -12.18 17.94 -9.72
C ALA A 44 -11.07 17.19 -10.45
N VAL A 45 -11.50 16.17 -11.18
CA VAL A 45 -10.76 15.39 -12.17
C VAL A 45 -11.58 15.44 -13.45
N ARG A 46 -10.94 15.74 -14.57
CA ARG A 46 -11.59 15.84 -15.88
C ARG A 46 -10.75 15.19 -16.96
N GLY A 47 -11.38 14.32 -17.73
CA GLY A 47 -10.81 13.71 -18.91
C GLY A 47 -10.62 14.71 -20.07
N PRO A 48 -9.81 14.34 -21.07
CA PRO A 48 -9.48 15.17 -22.23
C PRO A 48 -10.69 15.63 -23.04
N ASP A 49 -11.73 14.80 -23.13
CA ASP A 49 -12.91 15.04 -23.96
C ASP A 49 -14.08 15.59 -23.14
N SER A 50 -13.85 15.95 -21.87
CA SER A 50 -14.86 16.51 -21.00
C SER A 50 -15.35 17.87 -21.50
N THR A 51 -16.66 18.07 -21.44
CA THR A 51 -17.29 19.37 -21.74
C THR A 51 -17.32 20.32 -20.54
N ALA A 52 -16.98 19.84 -19.34
CA ALA A 52 -17.06 20.59 -18.08
C ALA A 52 -15.87 21.54 -17.84
N GLY A 53 -14.86 21.53 -18.72
CA GLY A 53 -13.71 22.43 -18.67
C GLY A 53 -12.42 21.76 -19.14
N ASN A 54 -11.29 22.44 -18.94
CA ASN A 54 -9.98 21.90 -19.31
C ASN A 54 -9.70 20.58 -18.57
N PRO A 55 -9.03 19.61 -19.23
CA PRO A 55 -8.63 18.37 -18.61
C PRO A 55 -7.76 18.64 -17.40
N VAL A 56 -8.00 17.87 -16.34
CA VAL A 56 -7.22 17.96 -15.12
C VAL A 56 -7.11 16.57 -14.51
N ALA A 57 -5.90 16.03 -14.55
CA ALA A 57 -5.47 14.95 -13.67
C ALA A 57 -4.97 15.56 -12.35
N THR A 58 -5.15 14.85 -11.25
CA THR A 58 -4.77 15.34 -9.93
C THR A 58 -4.05 14.27 -9.15
N GLY A 59 -3.28 14.69 -8.15
CA GLY A 59 -2.69 13.78 -7.19
C GLY A 59 -2.41 14.48 -5.89
N HIS A 60 -2.17 13.69 -4.87
CA HIS A 60 -1.82 14.18 -3.54
C HIS A 60 -0.66 13.39 -2.98
N MET A 61 0.20 14.12 -2.28
CA MET A 61 1.39 13.56 -1.66
C MET A 61 1.03 12.99 -0.30
N PHE A 62 1.63 11.85 0.05
CA PHE A 62 1.62 11.34 1.40
C PHE A 62 2.98 10.77 1.76
N THR A 63 3.33 10.85 3.04
CA THR A 63 4.48 10.15 3.60
C THR A 63 3.94 8.92 4.31
N ALA A 64 4.41 7.74 3.93
CA ALA A 64 3.94 6.49 4.50
C ALA A 64 4.31 6.44 5.99
N ALA A 65 3.32 6.33 6.87
CA ALA A 65 3.54 6.26 8.32
C ALA A 65 4.17 4.92 8.74
N GLU A 66 3.76 3.85 8.07
CA GLU A 66 4.25 2.48 8.23
C GLU A 66 4.75 1.95 6.88
N GLY A 67 5.65 0.97 6.93
CA GLY A 67 6.15 0.26 5.75
C GLY A 67 5.42 -1.07 5.55
N GLY A 68 5.28 -1.52 4.30
CA GLY A 68 4.57 -2.76 3.97
C GLY A 68 4.30 -2.92 2.48
N THR A 69 3.87 -4.12 2.11
CA THR A 69 3.31 -4.38 0.78
C THR A 69 1.92 -3.74 0.69
N LEU A 70 1.63 -3.02 -0.39
CA LEU A 70 0.34 -2.37 -0.58
C LEU A 70 -0.78 -3.42 -0.66
N ALA A 71 -1.68 -3.42 0.33
CA ALA A 71 -2.86 -4.29 0.34
C ALA A 71 -4.00 -3.69 -0.47
N GLN A 72 -4.37 -2.44 -0.14
CA GLN A 72 -5.46 -1.73 -0.78
C GLN A 72 -5.41 -0.24 -0.47
N ILE A 73 -6.08 0.51 -1.34
CA ILE A 73 -6.37 1.93 -1.14
C ILE A 73 -7.88 2.08 -1.14
N ARG A 74 -8.43 2.59 -0.05
CA ARG A 74 -9.81 3.06 0.00
C ARG A 74 -9.83 4.58 -0.11
N THR A 75 -10.67 5.15 -0.95
CA THR A 75 -10.80 6.61 -1.06
C THR A 75 -12.24 7.01 -1.34
N ALA A 76 -12.65 8.19 -0.87
CA ALA A 76 -13.91 8.79 -1.28
C ALA A 76 -13.67 9.55 -2.59
N PHE A 77 -14.06 8.91 -3.70
CA PHE A 77 -13.92 9.43 -5.04
C PHE A 77 -15.22 9.22 -5.83
N ARG A 78 -15.80 10.32 -6.28
CA ARG A 78 -17.11 10.35 -6.95
C ARG A 78 -16.95 10.59 -8.44
N HIS A 79 -17.76 9.91 -9.23
CA HIS A 79 -18.07 10.26 -10.61
C HIS A 79 -19.28 11.21 -10.67
N ASP A 80 -19.15 12.25 -11.48
CA ASP A 80 -20.15 13.31 -11.63
C ASP A 80 -20.91 13.23 -12.97
N ASP A 81 -20.20 13.07 -14.10
CA ASP A 81 -20.78 13.07 -15.46
C ASP A 81 -19.77 12.52 -16.49
N GLY A 82 -20.26 12.19 -17.69
CA GLY A 82 -19.47 11.65 -18.80
C GLY A 82 -19.16 10.17 -18.64
N ASP A 83 -18.03 9.73 -19.21
CA ASP A 83 -17.54 8.36 -19.03
C ASP A 83 -17.19 8.10 -17.55
N ASN A 84 -17.53 6.93 -17.04
CA ASN A 84 -17.08 6.53 -15.69
C ASN A 84 -15.78 5.73 -15.82
N ASP A 85 -14.70 6.39 -16.22
CA ASP A 85 -13.41 5.71 -16.45
C ASP A 85 -12.25 6.57 -15.96
N TYR A 86 -11.49 6.00 -15.02
CA TYR A 86 -10.35 6.63 -14.39
C TYR A 86 -9.15 5.68 -14.33
N THR A 87 -7.97 6.28 -14.40
CA THR A 87 -6.70 5.62 -14.11
C THR A 87 -6.16 6.16 -12.80
N PHE A 88 -6.02 5.28 -11.79
CA PHE A 88 -5.35 5.61 -10.54
C PHE A 88 -3.93 5.09 -10.56
N GLN A 89 -3.02 5.81 -9.91
CA GLN A 89 -1.63 5.39 -9.81
C GLN A 89 -1.07 5.71 -8.43
N ILE A 90 -0.30 4.77 -7.87
CA ILE A 90 0.73 5.09 -6.87
C ILE A 90 2.01 5.40 -7.62
N ARG A 91 2.63 6.53 -7.30
CA ARG A 91 3.85 7.00 -7.93
C ARG A 91 4.86 7.36 -6.86
N SER A 92 6.13 7.12 -7.13
CA SER A 92 7.21 7.67 -6.29
C SER A 92 7.26 9.19 -6.45
N GLY A 93 7.91 9.86 -5.50
CA GLY A 93 8.16 11.28 -5.62
C GLY A 93 8.42 11.94 -4.27
N ASN A 94 8.37 13.26 -4.25
CA ASN A 94 8.49 14.05 -3.04
C ASN A 94 7.92 15.44 -3.27
N ALA A 95 8.19 16.36 -2.34
CA ALA A 95 7.75 17.76 -2.44
C ALA A 95 8.36 18.54 -3.63
N ASN A 96 9.27 17.94 -4.41
CA ASN A 96 9.84 18.51 -5.63
C ASN A 96 9.23 17.93 -6.91
N GLY A 97 8.47 16.84 -6.84
CA GLY A 97 7.86 16.26 -8.04
C GLY A 97 7.15 14.94 -7.85
N VAL A 98 6.29 14.65 -8.83
CA VAL A 98 5.64 13.36 -9.04
C VAL A 98 6.47 12.60 -10.08
N ASN A 99 7.04 11.45 -9.72
CA ASN A 99 8.02 10.74 -10.54
C ASN A 99 7.41 9.49 -11.19
N PHE A 100 8.01 8.31 -11.01
CA PHE A 100 7.66 7.09 -11.73
C PHE A 100 6.46 6.38 -11.11
N VAL A 101 5.68 5.71 -11.95
CA VAL A 101 4.55 4.87 -11.53
C VAL A 101 5.09 3.60 -10.87
N LEU A 102 4.60 3.32 -9.67
CA LEU A 102 4.86 2.08 -8.94
C LEU A 102 3.75 1.07 -9.20
N GLU A 103 2.50 1.53 -9.17
CA GLU A 103 1.32 0.71 -9.46
C GLU A 103 0.27 1.54 -10.18
N GLU A 104 -0.49 0.89 -11.07
CA GLU A 104 -1.55 1.50 -11.87
C GLU A 104 -2.80 0.63 -11.90
N TRP A 105 -3.95 1.27 -11.71
CA TRP A 105 -5.27 0.69 -11.93
C TRP A 105 -5.96 1.45 -13.06
N THR A 106 -6.38 0.75 -14.12
CA THR A 106 -7.10 1.31 -15.26
C THR A 106 -8.55 0.86 -15.27
N ASN A 107 -9.42 1.54 -16.04
CA ASN A 107 -10.85 1.23 -16.13
C ASN A 107 -11.56 1.29 -14.76
N VAL A 108 -11.04 2.10 -13.84
CA VAL A 108 -11.61 2.24 -12.50
C VAL A 108 -12.91 3.03 -12.60
N GLN A 109 -13.98 2.49 -12.03
CA GLN A 109 -15.26 3.18 -11.92
C GLN A 109 -15.25 4.02 -10.64
N GLY A 110 -15.53 5.31 -10.74
CA GLY A 110 -15.79 6.17 -9.58
C GLY A 110 -17.12 5.82 -8.91
N GLY A 111 -17.21 6.08 -7.61
CA GLY A 111 -18.46 5.92 -6.85
C GLY A 111 -19.51 6.96 -7.25
N ASP A 112 -20.73 6.79 -6.78
CA ASP A 112 -21.81 7.74 -7.08
C ASP A 112 -22.03 8.76 -5.96
N ALA A 113 -23.07 9.59 -6.06
CA ALA A 113 -23.38 10.60 -5.05
C ALA A 113 -23.84 10.03 -3.70
N SER A 114 -24.38 8.81 -3.70
CA SER A 114 -24.88 8.12 -2.50
C SER A 114 -23.83 7.23 -1.86
N ASP A 115 -22.92 6.67 -2.67
CA ASP A 115 -21.79 5.86 -2.24
C ASP A 115 -20.54 6.23 -3.05
N PRO A 116 -19.79 7.26 -2.62
CA PRO A 116 -18.60 7.72 -3.33
C PRO A 116 -17.36 6.91 -2.97
N TYR A 117 -17.45 5.81 -2.22
CA TYR A 117 -16.28 5.03 -1.85
C TYR A 117 -15.84 4.13 -3.00
N ILE A 118 -14.54 4.12 -3.28
CA ILE A 118 -13.91 3.12 -4.13
C ILE A 118 -12.78 2.43 -3.38
N THR A 119 -12.47 1.20 -3.78
CA THR A 119 -11.34 0.44 -3.27
C THR A 119 -10.50 -0.07 -4.42
N LEU A 120 -9.21 0.25 -4.40
CA LEU A 120 -8.18 -0.24 -5.31
C LEU A 120 -7.44 -1.36 -4.59
N GLN A 121 -7.42 -2.56 -5.16
CA GLN A 121 -6.70 -3.70 -4.59
C GLN A 121 -5.25 -3.66 -5.05
N GLY A 122 -4.29 -3.71 -4.12
CA GLY A 122 -2.87 -3.80 -4.45
C GLY A 122 -2.56 -5.08 -5.21
N ASN A 123 -1.51 -5.03 -6.02
CA ASN A 123 -1.04 -6.17 -6.81
C ASN A 123 -0.31 -7.25 -5.97
N GLY A 124 -0.04 -6.98 -4.68
CA GLY A 124 0.72 -7.87 -3.79
C GLY A 124 2.25 -7.78 -3.93
N PHE A 125 2.76 -6.83 -4.72
CA PHE A 125 4.19 -6.65 -5.01
C PHE A 125 4.69 -5.22 -4.76
N THR A 126 3.81 -4.23 -4.79
CA THR A 126 4.20 -2.83 -4.56
C THR A 126 4.54 -2.61 -3.10
N ILE A 127 5.79 -2.29 -2.80
CA ILE A 127 6.25 -2.02 -1.44
C ILE A 127 6.31 -0.51 -1.20
N LEU A 128 5.79 -0.08 -0.04
CA LEU A 128 5.93 1.27 0.48
C LEU A 128 6.79 1.23 1.74
N ASP A 129 7.80 2.08 1.82
CA ASP A 129 8.71 2.20 2.96
C ASP A 129 8.22 3.24 3.95
N ALA A 130 8.34 2.93 5.25
CA ALA A 130 8.03 3.88 6.31
C ALA A 130 8.88 5.16 6.16
N GLY A 131 8.24 6.32 6.29
CA GLY A 131 8.90 7.62 6.16
C GLY A 131 9.19 8.06 4.73
N GLN A 132 9.01 7.20 3.72
CA GLN A 132 9.13 7.59 2.32
C GLN A 132 7.87 8.27 1.82
N THR A 133 8.07 9.13 0.82
CA THR A 133 7.01 9.95 0.24
C THR A 133 6.58 9.40 -1.10
N TYR A 134 5.26 9.37 -1.29
CA TYR A 134 4.59 8.85 -2.48
C TYR A 134 3.49 9.80 -2.91
N TRP A 135 2.99 9.56 -4.11
CA TRP A 135 1.87 10.28 -4.70
C TRP A 135 0.78 9.31 -5.10
N LEU A 136 -0.45 9.55 -4.63
CA LEU A 136 -1.64 8.91 -5.16
C LEU A 136 -2.28 9.86 -6.17
N THR A 137 -2.30 9.44 -7.44
CA THR A 137 -2.78 10.25 -8.56
C THR A 137 -3.96 9.60 -9.26
N VAL A 138 -4.75 10.41 -9.94
CA VAL A 138 -5.87 9.98 -10.78
C VAL A 138 -5.91 10.79 -12.07
N ILE A 139 -6.25 10.11 -13.15
CA ILE A 139 -6.41 10.66 -14.50
C ILE A 139 -7.80 10.23 -14.99
N GLY A 140 -8.64 11.18 -15.38
CA GLY A 140 -9.91 10.87 -16.05
C GLY A 140 -9.69 10.51 -17.51
N GLN A 141 -10.40 9.50 -18.01
CA GLN A 141 -10.36 9.08 -19.41
C GLN A 141 -11.54 9.62 -20.20
N GLY A 142 -11.38 9.78 -21.52
CA GLY A 142 -12.44 10.27 -22.39
C GLY A 142 -13.14 11.51 -21.87
N SER A 143 -14.47 11.43 -21.75
CA SER A 143 -15.32 12.53 -21.26
C SER A 143 -15.48 12.58 -19.73
N ALA A 144 -14.81 11.69 -18.99
CA ALA A 144 -15.02 11.50 -17.55
C ALA A 144 -14.88 12.78 -16.74
N THR A 145 -15.81 12.99 -15.82
CA THR A 145 -15.74 14.01 -14.78
C THR A 145 -16.09 13.42 -13.43
N GLY A 146 -15.32 13.81 -12.42
CA GLY A 146 -15.50 13.37 -11.05
C GLY A 146 -14.54 14.10 -10.14
N GLY A 147 -14.27 13.51 -8.98
CA GLY A 147 -13.19 14.01 -8.14
C GLY A 147 -13.16 13.44 -6.74
N TRP A 148 -12.15 13.90 -6.02
CA TRP A 148 -11.87 13.48 -4.65
C TRP A 148 -12.70 14.25 -3.65
N HIS A 149 -13.39 13.55 -2.76
CA HIS A 149 -13.86 14.17 -1.52
C HIS A 149 -12.66 14.49 -0.61
N ARG A 150 -12.75 15.62 0.09
CA ARG A 150 -11.70 16.08 1.00
C ARG A 150 -11.85 15.43 2.37
N ASN A 151 -10.76 15.35 3.12
CA ASN A 151 -10.88 15.04 4.55
C ASN A 151 -11.60 16.15 5.31
N ASP A 152 -12.35 15.77 6.35
CA ASP A 152 -13.00 16.67 7.30
C ASP A 152 -12.17 16.88 8.59
N GLN A 153 -10.96 16.32 8.62
CA GLN A 153 -10.02 16.39 9.74
C GLN A 153 -9.09 17.61 9.67
N SER A 154 -9.26 18.48 8.67
CA SER A 154 -8.39 19.63 8.39
C SER A 154 -6.92 19.27 8.10
N ILE A 155 -6.67 18.04 7.65
CA ILE A 155 -5.34 17.57 7.23
C ILE A 155 -5.00 18.21 5.88
N THR A 156 -3.88 18.92 5.82
CA THR A 156 -3.39 19.59 4.60
C THR A 156 -2.10 18.98 4.10
N GLY A 157 -1.85 19.06 2.79
CA GLY A 157 -0.59 18.60 2.20
C GLY A 157 -0.37 19.13 0.79
N PHE A 158 0.60 18.53 0.11
CA PHE A 158 0.90 18.87 -1.27
C PHE A 158 -0.08 18.18 -2.22
N TRP A 159 -0.54 18.96 -3.18
CA TRP A 159 -1.30 18.53 -4.34
C TRP A 159 -0.48 18.67 -5.59
N ALA A 160 -0.87 17.90 -6.59
CA ALA A 160 -0.33 17.95 -7.93
C ALA A 160 -1.50 18.06 -8.91
N THR A 161 -1.35 18.89 -9.93
CA THR A 161 -2.32 19.00 -11.02
C THR A 161 -1.60 18.82 -12.36
N SER A 162 -2.28 18.22 -13.32
CA SER A 162 -1.75 18.01 -14.66
C SER A 162 -2.84 18.29 -15.68
N SER A 163 -2.55 19.13 -16.67
CA SER A 163 -3.45 19.41 -17.79
C SER A 163 -3.16 18.57 -19.03
N ASN A 164 -2.22 17.63 -18.93
CA ASN A 164 -1.74 16.78 -20.02
C ASN A 164 -1.78 15.32 -19.60
N GLN A 165 -2.94 14.85 -19.10
CA GLN A 165 -3.18 13.43 -18.78
C GLN A 165 -2.10 12.77 -17.89
N GLY A 166 -1.52 13.51 -16.95
CA GLY A 166 -0.50 12.98 -16.04
C GLY A 166 0.92 12.91 -16.61
N PHE A 167 1.19 13.42 -17.81
CA PHE A 167 2.55 13.50 -18.36
C PHE A 167 3.46 14.44 -17.55
N GLN A 168 2.93 15.56 -17.08
CA GLN A 168 3.63 16.49 -16.21
C GLN A 168 2.70 17.02 -15.12
N PHE A 169 3.19 17.02 -13.88
CA PHE A 169 2.48 17.55 -12.73
C PHE A 169 3.09 18.87 -12.24
N PHE A 170 2.21 19.81 -11.89
CA PHE A 170 2.54 21.07 -11.21
C PHE A 170 2.08 21.00 -9.76
N LEU A 171 2.98 21.33 -8.83
CA LEU A 171 2.73 21.21 -7.40
C LEU A 171 2.00 22.44 -6.84
N VAL A 172 1.06 22.19 -5.92
CA VAL A 172 0.28 23.18 -5.18
C VAL A 172 0.34 22.82 -3.69
N ASN A 173 0.71 23.76 -2.82
CA ASN A 173 0.86 23.51 -1.39
C ASN A 173 -0.30 24.10 -0.57
N GLY A 174 -0.54 23.54 0.62
CA GLY A 174 -1.45 24.09 1.63
C GLY A 174 -2.92 23.74 1.43
N THR A 175 -3.22 22.72 0.63
CA THR A 175 -4.59 22.32 0.30
C THR A 175 -4.99 21.10 1.13
N LEU A 176 -6.26 21.02 1.55
CA LEU A 176 -6.80 19.84 2.25
C LEU A 176 -6.60 18.58 1.41
N LEU A 177 -6.02 17.55 2.02
CA LEU A 177 -5.85 16.24 1.38
C LEU A 177 -7.21 15.59 1.09
N PRO A 178 -7.30 14.68 0.11
CA PRO A 178 -8.51 13.88 -0.06
C PRO A 178 -8.69 12.93 1.12
N ALA A 179 -9.91 12.43 1.31
CA ALA A 179 -10.22 11.40 2.29
C ALA A 179 -9.88 10.02 1.72
N ALA A 180 -8.79 9.45 2.20
CA ALA A 180 -8.24 8.19 1.72
C ALA A 180 -7.55 7.43 2.86
N ARG A 181 -7.55 6.10 2.75
CA ARG A 181 -6.80 5.18 3.59
C ARG A 181 -5.99 4.25 2.70
N VAL A 182 -4.68 4.20 2.95
CA VAL A 182 -3.75 3.27 2.31
C VAL A 182 -3.39 2.23 3.36
N THR A 183 -3.93 1.02 3.21
CA THR A 183 -3.60 -0.10 4.10
C THR A 183 -2.58 -1.00 3.44
N LEU A 184 -1.69 -1.51 4.27
CA LEU A 184 -0.61 -2.37 3.89
C LEU A 184 -0.88 -3.78 4.44
N GLU A 185 -0.39 -4.79 3.75
CA GLU A 185 -0.15 -6.09 4.38
C GLU A 185 1.06 -5.91 5.31
N GLY A 186 1.22 -6.78 6.32
CA GLY A 186 2.26 -6.67 7.36
C GLY A 186 3.63 -6.25 6.82
N ALA A 187 4.45 -5.63 7.68
CA ALA A 187 5.78 -5.09 7.33
C ALA A 187 6.41 -5.92 6.21
N PRO A 188 6.84 -5.28 5.09
CA PRO A 188 7.20 -6.01 3.90
C PRO A 188 8.22 -7.01 4.39
N THR A 189 7.95 -8.31 4.20
CA THR A 189 8.98 -9.28 4.46
C THR A 189 10.09 -8.86 3.52
N CYS A 190 11.14 -8.23 4.04
CA CYS A 190 12.35 -7.92 3.31
C CYS A 190 13.20 -9.16 3.46
N PRO A 191 12.96 -10.22 2.67
CA PRO A 191 13.55 -11.50 2.97
C PRO A 191 15.04 -11.46 2.62
N ALA A 192 15.49 -10.41 1.91
CA ALA A 192 16.87 -10.07 1.65
C ALA A 192 17.56 -9.24 2.75
N ASP A 193 16.82 -8.63 3.70
CA ASP A 193 17.38 -7.97 4.89
C ASP A 193 17.65 -9.03 5.95
N LEU A 194 18.86 -9.57 5.90
CA LEU A 194 19.28 -10.71 6.70
C LEU A 194 19.81 -10.28 8.07
N ASN A 195 20.28 -9.03 8.18
CA ASN A 195 20.81 -8.48 9.43
C ASN A 195 19.70 -7.82 10.28
N GLY A 196 18.54 -7.52 9.68
CA GLY A 196 17.34 -6.98 10.30
C GLY A 196 17.43 -5.47 10.60
N ASP A 197 18.25 -4.72 9.88
CA ASP A 197 18.43 -3.28 10.07
C ASP A 197 17.48 -2.40 9.26
N GLY A 198 16.66 -3.02 8.40
CA GLY A 198 15.65 -2.38 7.57
C GLY A 198 16.16 -1.86 6.23
N VAL A 199 17.40 -2.16 5.84
CA VAL A 199 17.98 -1.77 4.55
C VAL A 199 18.64 -2.97 3.90
N VAL A 200 18.21 -3.32 2.67
CA VAL A 200 18.92 -4.33 1.87
C VAL A 200 20.17 -3.70 1.26
N ASP A 201 21.35 -4.06 1.77
CA ASP A 201 22.62 -3.56 1.23
C ASP A 201 23.76 -4.61 1.21
N ALA A 202 24.99 -4.15 1.00
CA ALA A 202 26.13 -5.03 0.90
C ALA A 202 26.35 -5.90 2.16
N ASP A 203 25.93 -5.43 3.34
CA ASP A 203 26.08 -6.17 4.59
C ASP A 203 25.19 -7.42 4.60
N ASP A 204 23.96 -7.35 4.08
CA ASP A 204 23.11 -8.53 3.90
C ASP A 204 23.68 -9.51 2.89
N PHE A 205 24.19 -8.97 1.77
CA PHE A 205 24.78 -9.80 0.73
C PHE A 205 25.99 -10.58 1.27
N PHE A 206 26.85 -9.93 2.05
CA PHE A 206 27.97 -10.62 2.69
C PHE A 206 27.53 -11.57 3.79
N LEU A 207 26.46 -11.27 4.52
CA LEU A 207 25.88 -12.18 5.50
C LEU A 207 25.33 -13.45 4.85
N PHE A 208 24.63 -13.32 3.71
CA PHE A 208 24.17 -14.46 2.91
C PHE A 208 25.35 -15.32 2.46
N LEU A 209 26.40 -14.71 1.87
CA LEU A 209 27.58 -15.44 1.41
C LEU A 209 28.27 -16.21 2.54
N GLN A 210 28.28 -15.65 3.75
CA GLN A 210 28.82 -16.33 4.93
C GLN A 210 27.98 -17.56 5.29
N TRP A 211 26.65 -17.43 5.39
CA TRP A 211 25.75 -18.56 5.66
C TRP A 211 25.84 -19.64 4.58
N PHE A 212 25.88 -19.23 3.32
CA PHE A 212 25.99 -20.12 2.17
C PHE A 212 27.29 -20.92 2.19
N ALA A 213 28.43 -20.26 2.47
CA ALA A 213 29.74 -20.91 2.54
C ALA A 213 29.88 -21.86 3.74
N ASP A 214 29.21 -21.55 4.85
CA ASP A 214 29.22 -22.37 6.07
C ASP A 214 28.23 -23.55 6.00
N GLY A 215 27.36 -23.61 4.98
CA GLY A 215 26.25 -24.56 4.92
C GLY A 215 25.25 -24.35 6.05
N ASP A 216 25.06 -23.10 6.47
CA ASP A 216 24.11 -22.73 7.52
C ASP A 216 22.67 -22.87 6.99
N PRO A 217 21.77 -23.57 7.71
CA PRO A 217 20.37 -23.73 7.27
C PRO A 217 19.62 -22.42 7.00
N ARG A 218 20.12 -21.27 7.46
CA ARG A 218 19.56 -19.96 7.11
C ARG A 218 19.80 -19.55 5.65
N ALA A 219 20.71 -20.22 4.94
CA ALA A 219 20.97 -20.03 3.52
C ALA A 219 20.03 -20.86 2.63
N ASP A 220 19.16 -21.71 3.18
CA ASP A 220 18.11 -22.44 2.46
C ASP A 220 16.91 -21.51 2.24
N ILE A 221 16.96 -20.73 1.17
CA ILE A 221 16.04 -19.64 0.83
C ILE A 221 14.72 -20.20 0.29
N ASN A 222 14.78 -21.29 -0.48
CA ASN A 222 13.60 -21.92 -1.04
C ASN A 222 12.95 -22.96 -0.09
N ALA A 223 13.62 -23.23 1.04
CA ALA A 223 13.19 -24.14 2.11
C ALA A 223 12.98 -25.59 1.65
N ASP A 224 13.74 -26.05 0.66
CA ASP A 224 13.66 -27.42 0.14
C ASP A 224 14.52 -28.42 0.95
N GLY A 225 15.33 -27.91 1.89
CA GLY A 225 16.20 -28.69 2.76
C GLY A 225 17.60 -28.93 2.20
N VAL A 226 17.95 -28.33 1.06
CA VAL A 226 19.25 -28.44 0.41
C VAL A 226 19.78 -27.03 0.11
N ILE A 227 20.95 -26.69 0.66
CA ILE A 227 21.63 -25.43 0.33
C ILE A 227 22.42 -25.61 -0.97
N ASP A 228 21.95 -25.02 -2.06
CA ASP A 228 22.63 -25.09 -3.35
C ASP A 228 22.50 -23.83 -4.23
N ALA A 229 22.82 -23.95 -5.52
CA ALA A 229 22.82 -22.79 -6.41
C ALA A 229 21.44 -22.14 -6.57
N ASP A 230 20.35 -22.89 -6.35
CA ASP A 230 18.99 -22.37 -6.47
C ASP A 230 18.73 -21.33 -5.38
N ASP A 231 19.15 -21.56 -4.12
CA ASP A 231 19.06 -20.57 -3.05
C ASP A 231 19.83 -19.28 -3.33
N PHE A 232 21.00 -19.43 -3.96
CA PHE A 232 21.83 -18.29 -4.35
C PHE A 232 21.10 -17.41 -5.38
N PHE A 233 20.46 -18.03 -6.37
CA PHE A 233 19.70 -17.29 -7.38
C PHE A 233 18.40 -16.69 -6.81
N ASP A 234 17.74 -17.40 -5.90
CA ASP A 234 16.56 -16.90 -5.21
C ASP A 234 16.90 -15.69 -4.32
N TYR A 235 17.99 -15.76 -3.56
CA TYR A 235 18.48 -14.62 -2.78
C TYR A 235 18.86 -13.44 -3.66
N LEU A 236 19.55 -13.66 -4.79
CA LEU A 236 19.83 -12.57 -5.74
C LEU A 236 18.56 -11.92 -6.29
N GLY A 237 17.52 -12.73 -6.54
CA GLY A 237 16.21 -12.25 -6.93
C GLY A 237 15.60 -11.31 -5.90
N LEU A 238 15.64 -11.72 -4.62
CA LEU A 238 15.17 -10.91 -3.49
C LEU A 238 16.02 -9.64 -3.30
N PHE A 239 17.35 -9.77 -3.36
CA PHE A 239 18.29 -8.68 -3.19
C PHE A 239 18.12 -7.57 -4.24
N ALA A 240 17.89 -7.96 -5.51
CA ALA A 240 17.66 -7.02 -6.60
C ALA A 240 16.30 -6.32 -6.52
N GLN A 241 15.34 -6.90 -5.80
CA GLN A 241 14.02 -6.30 -5.53
C GLN A 241 14.09 -5.31 -4.36
N GLY A 242 15.01 -5.54 -3.41
CA GLY A 242 15.19 -4.70 -2.22
C GLY A 242 14.17 -5.00 -1.12
N CYS A 243 14.03 -4.04 -0.21
CA CYS A 243 12.78 -3.72 0.46
C CYS A 243 12.04 -2.74 -0.47
#